data_AF-A0A8I0EUA6-F1
#
_entry.id   AF-A0A8I0EUA6-F1
#
_cell.length_a   1.000
_cell.length_b   1.000
_cell.length_c   1.000
_cell.angle_alpha   90.00
_cell.angle_beta   90.00
_cell.angle_gamma   90.00
#
_symmetry.space_group_name_H-M   'P 1'
#
loop_
_entity.id
_entity.type
_entity.pdbx_description
1 polymer ?
#
loop_
_entity_poly.entity_id
_entity_poly.type
_entity_poly.pdbx_seq_one_letter_code
_entity_poly.pdbx_strand_id
1 'polypeptide(L)' 'MSDETQTPDAPEQQPLLRVVKGDPTPEELAALVAVVAARNAAAAAAEGEALPARSQWGHPTRQHRTVHRFGRGQWRASSW' A
#
# COMPACT_ATOMS: atom_id res chain seq x y z
N MET A 1 -6.31 -20.15 -49.57
CA MET A 1 -6.60 -18.95 -48.76
C MET A 1 -7.20 -19.42 -47.45
N SER A 2 -6.34 -19.73 -46.48
CA SER A 2 -6.74 -19.97 -45.10
C SER A 2 -6.24 -18.77 -44.33
N ASP A 3 -7.14 -17.84 -44.02
CA ASP A 3 -6.85 -16.73 -43.12
C ASP A 3 -6.81 -17.26 -41.70
N GLU A 4 -5.59 -17.48 -41.21
CA GLU A 4 -5.27 -17.66 -39.80
C GLU A 4 -5.43 -16.29 -39.13
N THR A 5 -6.59 -16.04 -38.52
CA THR A 5 -6.78 -14.87 -37.66
C THR A 5 -5.91 -15.02 -36.42
N GLN A 6 -4.67 -14.55 -36.54
CA GLN A 6 -3.74 -14.32 -35.44
C GLN A 6 -4.31 -13.19 -34.57
N THR A 7 -4.96 -13.57 -33.47
CA THR A 7 -5.34 -12.60 -32.41
C THR A 7 -4.05 -11.99 -31.87
N PRO A 8 -3.90 -10.66 -31.86
CA PRO A 8 -2.67 -10.03 -31.42
C PRO A 8 -2.44 -10.30 -29.93
N ASP A 9 -1.19 -10.60 -29.61
CA ASP A 9 -0.62 -10.76 -28.29
C ASP A 9 -0.84 -9.45 -27.48
N ALA A 10 -1.93 -9.42 -26.69
CA ALA A 10 -2.22 -8.30 -25.81
C ALA A 10 -1.29 -8.40 -24.59
N PRO A 11 -0.63 -7.31 -24.16
CA PRO A 11 0.30 -7.36 -23.03
C PRO A 11 -0.42 -7.94 -21.82
N GLU A 12 0.11 -9.01 -21.24
CA GLU A 12 -0.45 -9.65 -20.05
C GLU A 12 -0.52 -8.61 -18.91
N GLN A 13 -1.71 -8.03 -18.71
CA GLN A 13 -1.95 -7.04 -17.67
C GLN A 13 -1.90 -7.74 -16.32
N GLN A 14 -0.80 -7.53 -15.61
CA GLN A 14 -0.62 -8.06 -14.27
C GLN A 14 -1.74 -7.51 -13.36
N PRO A 15 -2.45 -8.38 -12.63
CA PRO A 15 -3.57 -7.94 -11.80
C PRO A 15 -3.08 -7.08 -10.64
N LEU A 16 -3.78 -5.97 -10.38
CA LEU A 16 -3.46 -5.03 -9.28
C LEU A 16 -3.52 -5.70 -7.90
N LEU A 17 -4.42 -6.67 -7.75
CA LEU A 17 -4.63 -7.46 -6.53
C LEU A 17 -4.77 -8.93 -6.91
N ARG A 18 -4.15 -9.83 -6.13
CA ARG A 18 -4.24 -11.28 -6.31
C ARG A 18 -4.69 -11.94 -5.01
N VAL A 19 -5.73 -12.77 -5.08
CA VAL A 19 -6.11 -13.66 -3.98
C VAL A 19 -5.13 -14.82 -3.95
N VAL A 20 -4.32 -14.90 -2.89
CA VAL A 20 -3.32 -15.97 -2.72
C VAL A 20 -3.93 -17.21 -2.06
N LYS A 21 -4.95 -17.02 -1.22
CA LYS A 21 -5.62 -18.08 -0.45
C LYS A 21 -7.08 -17.71 -0.18
N GLY A 22 -7.96 -18.72 -0.20
CA GLY A 22 -9.41 -18.58 0.01
C GLY A 22 -10.18 -18.45 -1.30
N ASP A 23 -11.50 -18.62 -1.22
CA ASP A 23 -12.43 -18.43 -2.33
C ASP A 23 -13.51 -17.42 -1.89
N PRO A 24 -13.20 -16.11 -1.93
CA PRO A 24 -14.13 -15.09 -1.46
C PRO A 24 -15.35 -15.02 -2.37
N THR A 25 -16.53 -14.78 -1.79
CA THR A 25 -17.70 -14.52 -2.62
C THR A 25 -17.51 -13.21 -3.41
N PRO A 26 -18.24 -12.99 -4.52
CA PRO A 26 -18.16 -11.75 -5.28
C PRO A 26 -18.40 -10.50 -4.42
N GLU A 27 -19.29 -10.60 -3.44
CA GLU A 27 -19.61 -9.52 -2.49
C GLU A 27 -18.44 -9.23 -1.54
N GLU A 28 -17.78 -10.27 -1.04
CA GLU A 28 -16.60 -10.14 -0.18
C GLU A 28 -15.42 -9.54 -0.97
N LEU A 29 -15.21 -9.99 -2.20
CA LEU A 29 -14.18 -9.42 -3.07
C LEU A 29 -14.46 -7.94 -3.36
N ALA A 30 -15.71 -7.57 -3.65
CA ALA A 30 -16.11 -6.19 -3.86
C ALA A 30 -15.88 -5.33 -2.61
N ALA A 31 -16.19 -5.86 -1.42
CA ALA A 31 -15.92 -5.17 -0.16
C ALA A 31 -14.42 -4.92 0.05
N LEU A 32 -13.56 -5.90 -0.23
CA LEU A 32 -12.11 -5.76 -0.14
C LEU A 32 -11.59 -4.68 -1.10
N VAL A 33 -12.05 -4.71 -2.36
CA VAL A 33 -11.68 -3.69 -3.37
C VAL A 33 -12.10 -2.30 -2.92
N ALA A 34 -13.32 -2.16 -2.39
CA ALA A 34 -13.84 -0.87 -1.90
C ALA A 34 -12.98 -0.31 -0.76
N VAL A 35 -12.57 -1.14 0.20
CA VAL A 35 -11.71 -0.72 1.32
C VAL A 35 -10.34 -0.27 0.83
N VAL A 36 -9.71 -1.02 -0.09
CA VAL A 36 -8.40 -0.65 -0.66
C VAL A 36 -8.50 0.66 -1.42
N ALA A 37 -9.53 0.82 -2.26
CA ALA A 37 -9.77 2.05 -3.01
C ALA A 37 -10.01 3.26 -2.08
N ALA A 38 -10.85 3.11 -1.06
CA ALA A 38 -11.11 4.16 -0.08
C ALA A 38 -9.84 4.59 0.68
N ARG A 39 -9.00 3.61 1.08
CA ARG A 39 -7.72 3.89 1.75
C ARG A 39 -6.75 4.63 0.84
N ASN A 40 -6.70 4.31 -0.45
CA ASN A 40 -5.86 5.02 -1.42
C ASN A 40 -6.39 6.44 -1.69
N ALA A 41 -7.70 6.63 -1.79
CA ALA A 41 -8.32 7.95 -1.93
C ALA A 41 -8.04 8.84 -0.70
N ALA A 42 -8.13 8.27 0.51
CA ALA A 42 -7.79 8.99 1.74
C ALA A 42 -6.30 9.37 1.80
N ALA A 43 -5.41 8.49 1.33
CA ALA A 43 -3.98 8.81 1.24
C ALA A 43 -3.71 9.94 0.25
N ALA A 44 -4.32 9.89 -0.94
CA ALA A 44 -4.20 10.95 -1.95
C ALA A 44 -4.76 12.30 -1.45
N ALA A 45 -5.85 12.28 -0.67
CA ALA A 45 -6.39 13.49 -0.04
C ALA A 45 -5.47 14.05 1.06
N ALA A 46 -4.75 13.19 1.79
CA ALA A 46 -3.82 13.59 2.85
C ALA A 46 -2.48 14.14 2.33
N GLU A 47 -2.15 13.91 1.06
CA GLU A 47 -0.90 14.34 0.43
C GLU A 47 -0.74 15.88 0.42
N GLY A 48 -1.83 16.63 0.58
CA GLY A 48 -1.83 18.10 0.61
C GLY A 48 -1.40 18.76 1.93
N GLU A 49 -1.37 18.04 3.07
CA GLU A 49 -1.19 18.67 4.39
C GLU A 49 0.01 18.17 5.21
N ALA A 50 0.62 17.04 4.85
CA ALA A 50 1.64 16.43 5.70
C ALA A 50 3.06 16.70 5.19
N LEU A 51 3.85 17.45 5.96
CA LEU A 51 5.31 17.41 5.81
C LEU A 51 5.78 15.95 5.91
N PRO A 52 6.67 15.49 5.01
CA PRO A 52 7.16 14.12 5.06
C PRO A 52 7.77 13.87 6.44
N ALA A 53 7.36 12.76 7.06
CA ALA A 53 7.88 12.38 8.36
C ALA A 53 9.41 12.30 8.27
N ARG A 54 10.10 13.10 9.10
CA ARG A 54 11.57 13.12 9.11
C ARG A 54 12.07 11.70 9.39
N SER A 55 13.06 11.26 8.62
CA SER A 55 13.74 9.99 8.89
C SER A 55 14.24 9.98 10.33
N GLN A 56 13.91 8.91 11.05
CA GLN A 56 14.40 8.68 12.41
C GLN A 56 15.76 7.98 12.41
N TRP A 57 16.23 7.53 11.24
CA TRP A 57 17.54 6.93 11.08
C TRP A 57 18.64 7.96 11.32
N GLY A 58 19.59 7.68 12.22
CA GLY A 58 20.68 8.60 12.56
C GLY A 58 20.24 9.89 13.26
N HIS A 59 18.98 9.99 13.72
CA HIS A 59 18.50 11.21 14.38
C HIS A 59 19.28 11.47 15.69
N PRO A 60 19.89 12.66 15.90
CA PRO A 60 20.78 12.91 17.04
C PRO A 60 20.16 12.63 18.41
N THR A 61 18.86 12.85 18.57
CA THR A 61 18.17 12.55 19.84
C THR A 61 18.19 11.07 20.22
N ARG A 62 18.45 10.16 19.27
CA ARG A 62 18.63 8.72 19.53
C ARG A 62 20.03 8.36 20.03
N GLN A 63 21.00 9.27 19.91
CA GLN A 63 22.34 9.07 20.48
C GLN A 63 22.33 9.24 22.01
N HIS A 64 21.20 9.69 22.57
CA HIS A 64 21.00 9.84 24.01
C HIS A 64 19.82 8.98 24.47
N ARG A 65 19.84 8.57 25.74
CA ARG A 65 18.73 7.82 26.34
C ARG A 65 17.49 8.71 26.43
N THR A 66 16.45 8.38 25.67
CA THR A 66 15.14 9.05 25.71
C THR A 66 14.09 8.16 26.35
N VAL A 67 13.12 8.77 27.04
CA VAL A 67 11.92 8.05 27.50
C VAL A 67 11.13 7.56 26.30
N HIS A 68 10.70 6.30 26.31
CA HIS A 68 9.88 5.73 25.25
C HIS A 68 8.53 6.47 25.19
N ARG A 69 8.17 7.01 24.02
CA ARG A 69 6.89 7.68 23.80
C ARG A 69 5.96 6.76 23.02
N PHE A 70 4.73 6.62 23.48
CA PHE A 70 3.64 6.00 22.71
C PHE A 70 2.91 7.09 21.90
N GLY A 71 2.52 6.77 20.66
CA GLY A 71 1.83 7.72 19.80
C GLY A 71 1.95 7.43 18.31
N ARG A 72 1.24 8.23 17.50
CA ARG A 72 1.27 8.11 16.03
C ARG A 72 2.72 8.20 15.52
N GLY A 73 3.12 7.26 14.67
CA GLY A 73 4.48 7.19 14.11
C GLY A 73 5.54 6.54 15.01
N GLN A 74 5.27 6.30 16.30
CA GLN A 74 6.29 5.77 17.22
C GLN A 74 6.61 4.28 16.99
N TRP A 75 5.68 3.50 16.43
CA TRP A 75 5.96 2.14 15.95
C TRP A 75 7.00 2.12 14.83
N ARG A 76 6.97 3.09 13.91
CA ARG A 76 8.02 3.20 12.88
C ARG A 76 9.35 3.67 13.47
N ALA A 77 9.31 4.28 14.65
CA ALA A 77 10.47 4.71 15.40
C ALA A 77 10.97 3.63 16.40
N SER A 78 10.39 2.43 16.48
CA SER A 78 10.86 1.42 17.43
C SER A 78 12.00 0.55 16.90
N SER A 79 12.35 0.65 15.62
CA SER A 79 13.48 -0.10 15.05
C SER A 79 14.81 0.42 15.57
N TRP A 80 15.76 -0.51 15.73
CA TRP A 80 17.16 -0.22 16.07
C TRP A 80 17.88 0.44 14.90
#